data_AF-A0A942SKM1-F1
#
_entry.id   AF-A0A942SKM1-F1
#
_cell.length_a   1.000
_cell.length_b   1.000
_cell.length_c   1.000
_cell.angle_alpha   90.00
_cell.angle_beta   90.00
_cell.angle_gamma   90.00
#
_symmetry.space_group_name_H-M   'P 1'
#
loop_
_entity.id
_entity.type
_entity.pdbx_description
1 polymer ?
#
loop_
_entity_poly.entity_id
_entity_poly.type
_entity_poly.pdbx_seq_one_letter_code
_entity_poly.pdbx_strand_id
1 'polypeptide(L)'
;MQPAPLSLRLDAAGIDQYCRQLLGQTRQSAQALAALTALQTFIEASADGDAKAGAAFGEIKAILERHGSAARHRVMTENLDALLGALHNQDLCGVQQVHSALSRNGFHQTALAAINLLPRETLLAAAAWTSTWRNDAKARAEAASGYPDALDLKGAGIAPERYTAMNELNLYLQEAAG
;
A
#
# COMPACT_ATOMS: atom_id res chain seq x y z
N MET A 1 0.25 -47.90 4.04
CA MET A 1 -0.64 -47.12 4.93
C MET A 1 -0.90 -45.79 4.27
N GLN A 2 -2.15 -45.50 3.87
CA GLN A 2 -2.52 -44.14 3.49
C GLN A 2 -2.66 -43.29 4.76
N PRO A 3 -2.11 -42.06 4.81
CA PRO A 3 -2.31 -41.17 5.95
C PRO A 3 -3.81 -40.83 6.08
N ALA A 4 -4.31 -40.82 7.31
CA ALA A 4 -5.68 -40.39 7.59
C ALA A 4 -5.85 -38.90 7.23
N PRO A 5 -6.97 -38.51 6.59
CA PRO A 5 -7.20 -37.12 6.24
C PRO A 5 -7.37 -36.26 7.49
N LEU A 6 -6.77 -35.06 7.47
CA LEU A 6 -6.96 -34.05 8.50
C LEU A 6 -8.18 -33.19 8.12
N SER A 7 -9.19 -33.12 8.99
CA SER A 7 -10.38 -32.29 8.78
C SER A 7 -10.34 -31.06 9.68
N LEU A 8 -10.39 -29.88 9.06
CA LEU A 8 -10.53 -28.60 9.75
C LEU A 8 -12.01 -28.23 9.81
N ARG A 9 -12.52 -27.97 11.03
CA ARG A 9 -13.87 -27.47 11.24
C ARG A 9 -13.78 -25.99 11.56
N LEU A 10 -14.45 -25.18 10.74
CA LEU A 10 -14.51 -23.74 10.89
C LEU A 10 -15.96 -23.36 11.20
N ASP A 11 -16.15 -22.59 12.25
CA ASP A 11 -17.42 -21.92 12.53
C ASP A 11 -17.21 -20.40 12.54
N ALA A 12 -18.32 -19.66 12.43
CA ALA A 12 -18.30 -18.21 12.36
C ALA A 12 -17.66 -17.57 13.60
N ALA A 13 -17.89 -18.13 14.79
CA ALA A 13 -17.37 -17.60 16.04
C ALA A 13 -15.84 -17.75 16.13
N GLY A 14 -15.31 -18.91 15.75
CA GLY A 14 -13.89 -19.20 15.69
C GLY A 14 -13.15 -18.34 14.67
N ILE A 15 -13.74 -18.11 13.49
CA ILE A 15 -13.18 -17.20 12.49
C ILE A 15 -13.16 -15.76 13.01
N ASP A 16 -14.25 -15.27 13.61
CA ASP A 16 -14.29 -13.92 14.18
C ASP A 16 -13.24 -13.72 15.29
N GLN A 17 -13.10 -14.71 16.18
CA GLN A 17 -12.09 -14.69 17.23
C GLN A 17 -10.66 -14.70 16.64
N TYR A 18 -10.39 -15.55 15.65
CA TYR A 18 -9.09 -15.62 14.98
C TYR A 18 -8.75 -14.28 14.31
N CYS A 19 -9.69 -13.68 13.58
CA CYS A 19 -9.49 -12.37 12.94
C CYS A 19 -9.14 -11.28 13.98
N ARG A 20 -9.86 -11.24 15.11
CA ARG A 20 -9.56 -10.28 16.20
C ARG A 20 -8.17 -10.51 16.80
N GLN A 21 -7.79 -11.76 17.02
CA GLN A 21 -6.46 -12.10 17.54
C GLN A 21 -5.35 -11.71 16.55
N LEU A 22 -5.51 -12.04 15.28
CA LEU A 22 -4.58 -11.68 14.21
C LEU A 22 -4.38 -10.16 14.14
N LEU A 23 -5.48 -9.39 14.17
CA LEU A 23 -5.43 -7.92 14.16
C LEU A 23 -4.82 -7.33 15.43
N GLY A 24 -5.01 -7.98 16.59
CA GLY A 24 -4.45 -7.53 17.87
C GLY A 24 -2.96 -7.85 18.05
N GLN A 25 -2.47 -8.93 17.43
CA GLN A 25 -1.09 -9.39 17.56
C GLN A 25 -0.16 -8.78 16.50
N THR A 26 -0.68 -8.45 15.33
CA THR A 26 0.14 -7.95 14.23
C THR A 26 0.42 -6.46 14.40
N ARG A 27 1.71 -6.07 14.49
CA ARG A 27 2.11 -4.67 14.61
C ARG A 27 1.99 -3.88 13.31
N GLN A 28 2.02 -4.56 12.17
CA GLN A 28 1.97 -3.96 10.84
C GLN A 28 0.64 -4.29 10.16
N SER A 29 -0.18 -3.28 9.89
CA SER A 29 -1.52 -3.50 9.32
C SER A 29 -1.51 -4.15 7.93
N ALA A 30 -0.45 -3.92 7.15
CA ALA A 30 -0.28 -4.56 5.84
C ALA A 30 -0.12 -6.08 5.95
N GLN A 31 0.66 -6.54 6.95
CA GLN A 31 0.81 -7.97 7.22
C GLN A 31 -0.50 -8.60 7.70
N ALA A 32 -1.25 -7.89 8.53
CA ALA A 32 -2.54 -8.37 9.01
C ALA A 32 -3.55 -8.51 7.86
N LEU A 33 -3.59 -7.53 6.96
CA LEU A 33 -4.41 -7.57 5.75
C LEU A 33 -4.00 -8.73 4.84
N ALA A 34 -2.70 -8.93 4.58
CA ALA A 34 -2.20 -10.02 3.77
C ALA A 34 -2.60 -11.40 4.33
N ALA A 35 -2.51 -11.57 5.66
CA ALA A 35 -2.93 -12.79 6.33
C ALA A 35 -4.45 -13.02 6.25
N LEU A 36 -5.27 -11.97 6.40
CA LEU A 36 -6.73 -12.08 6.21
C LEU A 36 -7.09 -12.44 4.76
N THR A 37 -6.42 -11.84 3.77
CA THR A 37 -6.61 -12.19 2.36
C THR A 37 -6.21 -13.64 2.09
N ALA A 38 -5.08 -14.09 2.62
CA ALA A 38 -4.65 -15.49 2.49
C ALA A 38 -5.66 -16.46 3.12
N LEU A 39 -6.19 -16.13 4.31
CA LEU A 39 -7.23 -16.93 4.97
C LEU A 39 -8.51 -17.01 4.12
N GLN A 40 -8.96 -15.89 3.56
CA GLN A 40 -10.12 -15.86 2.68
C GLN A 40 -9.91 -16.73 1.44
N THR A 41 -8.78 -16.56 0.74
CA THR A 41 -8.44 -17.38 -0.44
C THR A 41 -8.36 -18.86 -0.10
N PHE A 42 -7.78 -19.21 1.06
CA PHE A 42 -7.70 -20.60 1.52
C PHE A 42 -9.08 -21.22 1.75
N ILE A 43 -9.98 -20.50 2.44
CA ILE A 43 -11.35 -20.97 2.71
C ILE A 43 -12.14 -21.12 1.40
N GLU A 44 -12.03 -20.15 0.49
CA GLU A 44 -12.69 -20.19 -0.82
C GLU A 44 -12.18 -21.34 -1.70
N ALA A 45 -10.88 -21.67 -1.62
CA ALA A 45 -10.28 -22.77 -2.37
C ALA A 45 -10.59 -24.15 -1.76
N SER A 46 -10.76 -24.24 -0.44
CA SER A 46 -10.90 -25.51 0.29
C SER A 46 -12.35 -25.96 0.51
N ALA A 47 -13.32 -25.04 0.43
CA ALA A 47 -14.73 -25.38 0.59
C ALA A 47 -15.28 -26.08 -0.67
N ASP A 48 -15.97 -27.21 -0.47
CA ASP A 48 -16.71 -27.92 -1.52
C ASP A 48 -18.02 -27.19 -1.87
N GLY A 49 -18.70 -27.67 -2.93
CA GLY A 49 -19.91 -27.01 -3.46
C GLY A 49 -21.05 -26.92 -2.44
N ASP A 50 -21.23 -27.97 -1.64
CA ASP A 50 -22.29 -28.03 -0.64
C ASP A 50 -21.98 -27.11 0.56
N ALA A 51 -20.72 -27.06 1.01
CA ALA A 51 -20.28 -26.13 2.04
C ALA A 51 -20.44 -24.67 1.61
N LYS A 52 -20.12 -24.35 0.34
CA LYS A 52 -20.28 -22.99 -0.22
C LYS A 52 -21.74 -22.53 -0.29
N ALA A 53 -22.68 -23.46 -0.48
CA ALA A 53 -24.11 -23.16 -0.49
C ALA A 53 -24.69 -22.99 0.93
N GLY A 54 -23.96 -23.38 1.97
CA GLY A 54 -24.41 -23.30 3.36
C GLY A 54 -24.36 -21.89 3.96
N ALA A 55 -25.29 -21.59 4.86
CA ALA A 55 -25.35 -20.31 5.58
C ALA A 55 -24.06 -19.99 6.36
N ALA A 56 -23.42 -21.01 6.95
CA ALA A 56 -22.18 -20.85 7.70
C ALA A 56 -21.03 -20.30 6.84
N PHE A 57 -20.94 -20.69 5.57
CA PHE A 57 -19.93 -20.17 4.65
C PHE A 57 -20.19 -18.69 4.35
N GLY A 58 -21.45 -18.32 4.11
CA GLY A 58 -21.85 -16.92 3.93
C GLY A 58 -21.51 -16.04 5.14
N GLU A 59 -21.78 -16.52 6.36
CA GLU A 59 -21.43 -15.83 7.60
C GLU A 59 -19.92 -15.66 7.76
N ILE A 60 -19.14 -16.72 7.54
CA ILE A 60 -17.67 -16.67 7.58
C ILE A 60 -17.14 -15.65 6.58
N LYS A 61 -17.65 -15.65 5.35
CA LYS A 61 -17.25 -14.69 4.32
C LYS A 61 -17.55 -13.25 4.74
N ALA A 62 -18.75 -12.99 5.26
CA ALA A 62 -19.13 -11.66 5.74
C ALA A 62 -18.22 -11.17 6.89
N ILE A 63 -17.81 -12.08 7.79
CA ILE A 63 -16.87 -11.76 8.87
C ILE A 63 -15.49 -11.39 8.32
N LEU A 64 -14.96 -12.19 7.38
CA LEU A 64 -13.67 -11.93 6.74
C LEU A 64 -13.68 -10.62 5.96
N GLU A 65 -14.73 -10.34 5.20
CA GLU A 65 -14.89 -9.08 4.46
C GLU A 65 -14.92 -7.88 5.39
N ARG A 66 -15.65 -7.96 6.51
CA ARG A 66 -15.70 -6.90 7.53
C ARG A 66 -14.32 -6.61 8.12
N HIS A 67 -13.60 -7.66 8.57
CA HIS A 67 -12.25 -7.49 9.15
C HIS A 67 -11.22 -7.05 8.10
N GLY A 68 -11.30 -7.60 6.88
CA GLY A 68 -10.43 -7.22 5.76
C GLY A 68 -10.65 -5.77 5.33
N SER A 69 -11.88 -5.28 5.33
CA SER A 69 -12.21 -3.88 5.06
C SER A 69 -11.62 -2.95 6.12
N ALA A 70 -11.80 -3.29 7.41
CA ALA A 70 -11.22 -2.53 8.51
C ALA A 70 -9.69 -2.50 8.46
N ALA A 71 -9.05 -3.64 8.17
CA ALA A 71 -7.61 -3.73 8.01
C ALA A 71 -7.10 -2.88 6.83
N ARG A 72 -7.79 -2.91 5.69
CA ARG A 72 -7.46 -2.07 4.53
C ARG A 72 -7.56 -0.59 4.85
N HIS A 73 -8.63 -0.18 5.54
CA HIS A 73 -8.79 1.21 5.96
C HIS A 73 -7.64 1.66 6.87
N ARG A 74 -7.21 0.79 7.80
CA ARG A 74 -6.07 1.06 8.68
C ARG A 74 -4.76 1.19 7.90
N VAL A 75 -4.50 0.31 6.93
CA VAL A 75 -3.31 0.40 6.04
C VAL A 75 -3.29 1.74 5.30
N MET A 76 -4.42 2.16 4.75
CA MET A 76 -4.50 3.44 4.03
C MET A 76 -4.26 4.64 4.96
N THR A 77 -4.79 4.58 6.19
CA THR A 77 -4.60 5.64 7.19
C THR A 77 -3.13 5.73 7.64
N GLU A 78 -2.51 4.60 7.96
CA GLU A 78 -1.09 4.55 8.36
C GLU A 78 -0.16 5.07 7.24
N ASN A 79 -0.45 4.74 5.99
CA ASN A 79 0.33 5.25 4.85
C ASN A 79 0.06 6.73 4.56
N LEU A 80 -1.16 7.21 4.81
CA LEU A 80 -1.48 8.63 4.73
C LEU A 80 -0.68 9.44 5.76
N ASP A 81 -0.69 9.01 7.02
CA ASP A 81 0.08 9.65 8.10
C ASP A 81 1.58 9.63 7.79
N ALA A 82 2.09 8.50 7.30
CA ALA A 82 3.48 8.38 6.89
C ALA A 82 3.82 9.33 5.72
N LEU A 83 2.94 9.45 4.73
CA LEU A 83 3.14 10.36 3.59
C LEU A 83 3.09 11.83 4.03
N LEU A 84 2.16 12.20 4.90
CA LEU A 84 2.09 13.56 5.47
C LEU A 84 3.38 13.90 6.21
N GLY A 85 3.88 12.98 7.05
CA GLY A 85 5.17 13.14 7.73
C GLY A 85 6.34 13.26 6.76
N ALA A 86 6.36 12.44 5.70
CA ALA A 86 7.40 12.48 4.68
C ALA A 86 7.39 13.80 3.88
N LEU A 87 6.21 14.31 3.52
CA LEU A 87 6.05 15.59 2.82
C LEU A 87 6.47 16.77 3.71
N HIS A 88 6.11 16.75 5.00
CA HIS A 88 6.50 17.78 5.95
C HIS A 88 8.01 17.83 6.14
N ASN A 89 8.64 16.67 6.28
CA ASN A 89 10.08 16.56 6.53
C ASN A 89 10.93 16.50 5.25
N GLN A 90 10.30 16.57 4.07
CA GLN A 90 10.98 16.39 2.77
C GLN A 90 11.78 15.07 2.73
N ASP A 91 11.22 14.00 3.30
CA ASP A 91 11.85 12.70 3.42
C ASP A 91 11.58 11.84 2.19
N LEU A 92 12.59 11.78 1.33
CA LEU A 92 12.61 10.97 0.12
C LEU A 92 12.45 9.47 0.38
N CYS A 93 13.01 8.95 1.48
CA CYS A 93 12.91 7.54 1.84
C CYS A 93 11.49 7.21 2.30
N GLY A 94 10.87 8.09 3.11
CA GLY A 94 9.48 7.96 3.53
C GLY A 94 8.51 7.93 2.34
N VAL A 95 8.67 8.82 1.36
CA VAL A 95 7.84 8.81 0.12
C VAL A 95 8.00 7.49 -0.63
N GLN A 96 9.24 7.03 -0.83
CA GLN A 96 9.51 5.77 -1.51
C GLN A 96 8.89 4.56 -0.77
N GLN A 97 8.96 4.54 0.56
CA GLN A 97 8.37 3.48 1.36
C GLN A 97 6.86 3.41 1.19
N VAL A 98 6.16 4.54 1.29
CA VAL A 98 4.70 4.61 1.07
C VAL A 98 4.34 4.18 -0.36
N HIS A 99 5.09 4.63 -1.37
CA HIS A 99 4.89 4.23 -2.76
C HIS A 99 5.03 2.73 -2.94
N SER A 100 6.08 2.12 -2.37
CA SER A 100 6.32 0.67 -2.48
C SER A 100 5.32 -0.19 -1.71
N ALA A 101 4.73 0.35 -0.64
CA ALA A 101 3.76 -0.36 0.20
C ALA A 101 2.37 -0.45 -0.43
N LEU A 102 2.09 0.39 -1.42
CA LEU A 102 0.76 0.52 -2.02
C LEU A 102 0.77 0.14 -3.50
N SER A 103 -0.40 -0.24 -4.01
CA SER A 103 -0.60 -0.26 -5.46
C SER A 103 -0.56 1.16 -6.01
N ARG A 104 -0.34 1.33 -7.31
CA ARG A 104 -0.38 2.64 -7.97
C ARG A 104 -1.67 3.42 -7.66
N ASN A 105 -2.83 2.74 -7.68
CA ASN A 105 -4.10 3.36 -7.33
C ASN A 105 -4.18 3.72 -5.83
N GLY A 106 -3.67 2.85 -4.95
CA GLY A 106 -3.61 3.14 -3.51
C GLY A 106 -2.72 4.34 -3.20
N PHE A 107 -1.55 4.43 -3.85
CA PHE A 107 -0.65 5.57 -3.72
C PHE A 107 -1.31 6.86 -4.22
N HIS A 108 -1.96 6.84 -5.39
CA HIS A 108 -2.68 7.99 -5.92
C HIS A 108 -3.76 8.49 -4.95
N GLN A 109 -4.61 7.60 -4.43
CA GLN A 109 -5.64 7.96 -3.45
C GLN A 109 -5.04 8.53 -2.16
N THR A 110 -3.93 7.96 -1.69
CA THR A 110 -3.22 8.43 -0.49
C THR A 110 -2.62 9.82 -0.72
N ALA A 111 -2.03 10.06 -1.89
CA ALA A 111 -1.48 11.36 -2.26
C ALA A 111 -2.56 12.44 -2.35
N LEU A 112 -3.71 12.14 -2.98
CA LEU A 112 -4.84 13.08 -3.02
C LEU A 112 -5.39 13.39 -1.62
N ALA A 113 -5.50 12.39 -0.75
CA ALA A 113 -5.90 12.60 0.63
C ALA A 113 -4.89 13.49 1.38
N ALA A 114 -3.59 13.25 1.21
CA ALA A 114 -2.54 14.06 1.82
C ALA A 114 -2.60 15.52 1.33
N ILE A 115 -2.74 15.73 0.02
CA ILE A 115 -2.89 17.05 -0.60
C ILE A 115 -4.05 17.84 0.03
N ASN A 116 -5.20 17.19 0.23
CA ASN A 116 -6.38 17.83 0.82
C ASN A 116 -6.22 18.19 2.30
N LEU A 117 -5.28 17.56 3.00
CA LEU A 117 -5.03 17.78 4.43
C LEU A 117 -3.86 18.74 4.69
N LEU A 118 -2.97 18.94 3.70
CA LEU A 118 -1.81 19.80 3.86
C LEU A 118 -2.21 21.29 3.87
N PRO A 119 -1.65 22.09 4.81
CA PRO A 119 -1.72 23.54 4.70
C PRO A 119 -1.12 24.02 3.38
N ARG A 120 -1.70 25.08 2.79
CA ARG A 120 -1.26 25.59 1.48
C ARG A 120 0.24 25.88 1.41
N GLU A 121 0.82 26.43 2.47
CA GLU A 121 2.27 26.70 2.52
C GLU A 121 3.09 25.41 2.46
N THR A 122 2.70 24.38 3.20
CA THR A 122 3.36 23.07 3.18
C THR A 122 3.18 22.37 1.82
N LEU A 123 2.00 22.49 1.21
CA LEU A 123 1.74 21.96 -0.13
C LEU A 123 2.66 22.61 -1.18
N LEU A 124 2.78 23.94 -1.16
CA LEU A 124 3.67 24.67 -2.06
C LEU A 124 5.14 24.32 -1.84
N ALA A 125 5.57 24.20 -0.57
CA ALA A 125 6.93 23.79 -0.22
C ALA A 125 7.22 22.37 -0.71
N ALA A 126 6.28 21.44 -0.52
CA ALA A 126 6.40 20.07 -0.99
C ALA A 126 6.46 20.01 -2.53
N ALA A 127 5.60 20.74 -3.24
CA ALA A 127 5.59 20.80 -4.69
C ALA A 127 6.92 21.35 -5.26
N ALA A 128 7.44 22.43 -4.67
CA ALA A 128 8.73 22.99 -5.04
C ALA A 128 9.86 21.98 -4.81
N TRP A 129 9.89 21.35 -3.63
CA TRP A 129 10.88 20.34 -3.28
C TRP A 129 10.86 19.15 -4.25
N THR A 130 9.69 18.55 -4.52
CA THR A 130 9.60 17.41 -5.45
C THR A 130 10.00 17.80 -6.86
N SER A 131 9.68 19.02 -7.30
CA SER A 131 10.06 19.51 -8.63
C SER A 131 11.57 19.70 -8.75
N THR A 132 12.21 20.34 -7.77
CA THR A 132 13.66 20.51 -7.73
C THR A 132 14.37 19.16 -7.73
N TRP A 133 13.93 18.25 -6.85
CA TRP A 133 14.54 16.91 -6.77
C TRP A 133 14.41 16.16 -8.10
N ARG A 134 13.22 16.15 -8.72
CA ARG A 134 12.99 15.45 -9.98
C ARG A 134 13.87 16.01 -11.11
N ASN A 135 13.98 17.34 -11.18
CA ASN A 135 14.78 18.00 -12.23
C ASN A 135 16.29 17.71 -12.05
N ASP A 136 16.80 17.74 -10.81
CA ASP A 136 18.18 17.33 -10.49
C ASP A 136 18.42 15.85 -10.87
N ALA A 137 17.51 14.98 -10.44
CA ALA A 137 17.59 13.55 -10.69
C ALA A 137 17.60 13.24 -12.20
N LYS A 138 16.74 13.92 -12.96
CA LYS A 138 16.70 13.82 -14.42
C LYS A 138 18.00 14.29 -15.07
N ALA A 139 18.48 15.49 -14.73
CA ALA A 139 19.71 16.05 -15.29
C ALA A 139 20.94 15.15 -15.05
N ARG A 140 21.05 14.58 -13.85
CA ARG A 140 22.11 13.62 -13.51
C ARG A 140 22.02 12.33 -14.32
N ALA A 141 20.81 11.82 -14.54
CA ALA A 141 20.56 10.62 -15.33
C ALA A 141 20.83 10.83 -16.83
N GLU A 142 20.51 12.01 -17.36
CA GLU A 142 20.87 12.41 -18.73
C GLU A 142 22.39 12.49 -18.89
N ALA A 143 23.08 13.16 -17.94
CA ALA A 143 24.53 13.27 -17.95
C ALA A 143 25.24 11.89 -17.85
N ALA A 144 24.65 10.94 -17.13
CA ALA A 144 25.18 9.59 -17.00
C ALA A 144 24.96 8.72 -18.25
N SER A 145 23.91 8.97 -19.03
CA SER A 145 23.52 8.08 -20.14
C SER A 145 24.48 8.13 -21.33
N GLY A 146 25.06 9.30 -21.63
CA GLY A 146 25.85 9.50 -22.84
C GLY A 146 25.05 9.47 -24.14
N TYR A 147 23.73 9.25 -24.08
CA TYR A 147 22.79 9.30 -25.19
C TYR A 147 21.76 10.42 -24.96
N PRO A 148 21.40 11.22 -25.97
CA PRO A 148 20.53 12.39 -25.81
C PRO A 148 19.09 12.07 -25.39
N ASP A 149 18.62 10.84 -25.61
CA ASP A 149 17.22 10.44 -25.38
C ASP A 149 17.05 9.32 -24.34
N ALA A 150 18.09 9.01 -23.56
CA ALA A 150 18.02 7.97 -22.54
C ALA A 150 18.40 8.51 -21.15
N LEU A 151 17.74 7.98 -20.12
CA LEU A 151 18.07 8.24 -18.73
C LEU A 151 18.83 7.05 -18.15
N ASP A 152 20.05 7.28 -17.67
CA ASP A 152 20.76 6.28 -16.86
C ASP A 152 20.61 6.60 -15.38
N LEU A 153 19.46 6.23 -14.81
CA LEU A 153 19.18 6.41 -13.39
C LEU A 153 20.21 5.68 -12.52
N LYS A 154 20.63 4.48 -12.94
CA LYS A 154 21.60 3.68 -12.18
C LYS A 154 22.99 4.32 -12.20
N GLY A 155 23.44 4.78 -13.37
CA GLY A 155 24.69 5.53 -13.54
C GLY A 155 24.70 6.84 -12.74
N ALA A 156 23.53 7.47 -12.57
CA ALA A 156 23.38 8.66 -11.73
C ALA A 156 23.26 8.38 -10.22
N GLY A 157 23.27 7.11 -9.79
CA GLY A 157 23.10 6.72 -8.39
C GLY A 157 21.68 6.93 -7.87
N ILE A 158 20.67 6.84 -8.74
CA ILE A 158 19.25 7.03 -8.43
C ILE A 158 18.54 5.69 -8.58
N ALA A 159 17.87 5.25 -7.50
CA ALA A 159 17.02 4.07 -7.55
C ALA A 159 15.80 4.33 -8.47
N PRO A 160 15.53 3.46 -9.46
CA PRO A 160 14.37 3.64 -10.36
C PRO A 160 13.03 3.75 -9.64
N GLU A 161 12.86 3.01 -8.55
CA GLU A 161 11.64 3.00 -7.72
C GLU A 161 11.44 4.37 -7.07
N ARG A 162 12.53 4.98 -6.58
CA ARG A 162 12.52 6.31 -5.99
C ARG A 162 12.20 7.38 -7.00
N TYR A 163 12.81 7.31 -8.19
CA TYR A 163 12.50 8.24 -9.27
C TYR A 163 11.03 8.14 -9.68
N THR A 164 10.50 6.93 -9.80
CA THR A 164 9.08 6.69 -10.10
C THR A 164 8.17 7.28 -9.03
N ALA A 165 8.42 6.99 -7.74
CA ALA A 165 7.64 7.51 -6.63
C ALA A 165 7.59 9.05 -6.61
N MET A 166 8.76 9.69 -6.73
CA MET A 166 8.87 11.14 -6.74
C MET A 166 8.26 11.78 -7.98
N ASN A 167 8.38 11.12 -9.14
CA ASN A 167 7.79 11.62 -10.37
C ASN A 167 6.26 11.59 -10.30
N GLU A 168 5.66 10.50 -9.84
CA GLU A 168 4.20 10.41 -9.65
C GLU A 168 3.70 11.40 -8.61
N LEU A 169 4.36 11.48 -7.45
CA LEU A 169 4.01 12.44 -6.40
C LEU A 169 4.10 13.89 -6.90
N ASN A 170 5.16 14.23 -7.64
CA ASN A 170 5.31 15.56 -8.21
C ASN A 170 4.15 15.90 -9.14
N LEU A 171 3.71 14.98 -10.00
CA LEU A 171 2.57 15.23 -10.89
C LEU A 171 1.32 15.67 -10.10
N TYR A 172 1.00 14.95 -9.03
CA TYR A 172 -0.17 15.26 -8.18
C TYR A 172 -0.01 16.58 -7.42
N LEU A 173 1.18 16.85 -6.88
CA LEU A 173 1.44 18.08 -6.14
C LEU A 173 1.40 19.32 -7.05
N GLN A 174 1.92 19.23 -8.28
CA GLN A 174 1.89 20.35 -9.23
C GLN A 174 0.47 20.67 -9.69
N GLU A 175 -0.35 19.64 -9.92
CA GLU A 175 -1.76 19.81 -10.28
C GLU A 175 -2.54 20.53 -9.17
N ALA A 176 -2.24 20.24 -7.91
CA ALA A 176 -2.91 20.85 -6.76
C ALA A 176 -2.35 22.23 -6.35
N ALA A 177 -1.09 22.50 -6.68
CA ALA A 177 -0.40 23.75 -6.32
C ALA A 177 -0.62 24.89 -7.32
N GLY A 178 -0.94 24.56 -8.58
CA GLY A 178 -1.27 25.52 -9.64
C GLY A 178 -2.63 26.19 -9.45
#